data_AF-A0A4Q6AK01-F1
#
_entry.id   AF-A0A4Q6AK01-F1
#
_cell.length_a   1.000
_cell.length_b   1.000
_cell.length_c   1.000
_cell.angle_alpha   90.00
_cell.angle_beta   90.00
_cell.angle_gamma   90.00
#
_symmetry.space_group_name_H-M   'P 1'
#
loop_
_entity.id
_entity.type
_entity.pdbx_description
1 polymer ?
#
loop_
_entity_poly.entity_id
_entity_poly.type
_entity_poly.pdbx_seq_one_letter_code
_entity_poly.pdbx_strand_id
1 'polypeptide(L)'
;MNPVLVDTHAHIYLPEFADDRAEMILRAQAAGVKAIYLPAIDSETHEAMLQTAAQYPLCKSMMGLHPCSVKEDFEKELVLIERYLEEQPFIAIGEIGLDFYWDKTYTAQQYAAFHRQIALAQQYSLPIVIHSRNATDECIAVVEQYPGLQGVFHCFSGNEEQARRVMAAGFYLGIGGVVSFKNSGLDKVVQAIGLSHLVLET
;
A
#
# COMPACT_ATOMS: atom_id res chain seq x y z
N MET A 1 -8.79 11.50 -25.56
CA MET A 1 -9.40 11.23 -24.24
C MET A 1 -8.36 11.55 -23.20
N ASN A 2 -8.69 12.34 -22.17
CA ASN A 2 -7.76 12.50 -21.04
C ASN A 2 -7.65 11.14 -20.33
N PRO A 3 -6.44 10.70 -19.94
CA PRO A 3 -6.28 9.45 -19.21
C PRO A 3 -7.05 9.52 -17.89
N VAL A 4 -7.67 8.40 -17.52
CA VAL A 4 -8.25 8.21 -16.18
C VAL A 4 -7.07 8.05 -15.22
N LEU A 5 -6.99 8.93 -14.21
CA LEU A 5 -5.97 8.85 -13.17
C LEU A 5 -6.57 8.21 -11.92
N VAL A 6 -5.86 7.24 -11.37
CA VAL A 6 -6.11 6.65 -10.06
C VAL A 6 -4.85 6.81 -9.25
N ASP A 7 -5.00 7.34 -8.05
CA ASP A 7 -3.95 7.37 -7.06
C ASP A 7 -4.12 6.13 -6.17
N THR A 8 -3.22 5.16 -6.31
CA THR A 8 -3.34 3.88 -5.62
C THR A 8 -2.83 3.90 -4.19
N HIS A 9 -2.27 5.01 -3.70
CA HIS A 9 -1.73 5.08 -2.35
C HIS A 9 -1.58 6.53 -1.89
N ALA A 10 -2.44 6.99 -0.97
CA ALA A 10 -2.30 8.32 -0.38
C ALA A 10 -2.84 8.39 1.05
N HIS A 11 -2.09 9.03 1.95
CA HIS A 11 -2.47 9.18 3.36
C HIS A 11 -3.16 10.53 3.66
N ILE A 12 -4.11 10.92 2.81
CA ILE A 12 -4.76 12.24 2.88
C ILE A 12 -5.68 12.45 4.11
N TYR A 13 -5.91 11.38 4.88
CA TYR A 13 -6.65 11.42 6.14
C TYR A 13 -5.79 11.87 7.33
N LEU A 14 -4.47 11.99 7.15
CA LEU A 14 -3.55 12.41 8.20
C LEU A 14 -3.69 13.91 8.56
N PRO A 15 -3.18 14.33 9.74
CA PRO A 15 -3.28 15.71 10.23
C PRO A 15 -2.65 16.75 9.29
N GLU A 16 -1.65 16.37 8.50
CA GLU A 16 -0.97 17.25 7.53
C GLU A 16 -1.92 17.83 6.48
N PHE A 17 -3.05 17.16 6.24
CA PHE A 17 -4.09 17.62 5.32
C PHE A 17 -5.30 18.21 6.06
N ALA A 18 -5.30 18.30 7.38
CA ALA A 18 -6.50 18.72 8.14
C ALA A 18 -7.01 20.11 7.73
N ASP A 19 -6.10 21.03 7.39
CA ASP A 19 -6.44 22.41 7.05
C ASP A 19 -7.02 22.58 5.62
N ASP A 20 -6.70 21.68 4.69
CA ASP A 20 -7.06 21.85 3.27
C ASP A 20 -7.55 20.58 2.55
N ARG A 21 -7.88 19.50 3.28
CA ARG A 21 -8.28 18.20 2.69
C ARG A 21 -9.40 18.34 1.66
N ALA A 22 -10.42 19.12 1.97
CA ALA A 22 -11.57 19.30 1.09
C ALA A 22 -11.16 20.00 -0.21
N GLU A 23 -10.40 21.09 -0.10
CA GLU A 23 -9.86 21.83 -1.23
C GLU A 23 -8.88 20.97 -2.05
N MET A 24 -8.04 20.17 -1.39
CA MET A 24 -7.10 19.25 -2.03
C MET A 24 -7.83 18.20 -2.86
N ILE A 25 -8.88 17.57 -2.30
CA ILE A 25 -9.70 16.59 -3.03
C ILE A 25 -10.38 17.24 -4.25
N LEU A 26 -10.90 18.45 -4.11
CA LEU A 26 -11.48 19.19 -5.24
C LEU A 26 -10.43 19.47 -6.33
N ARG A 27 -9.20 19.83 -5.97
CA ARG A 27 -8.09 20.00 -6.92
C ARG A 27 -7.77 18.68 -7.63
N ALA A 28 -7.72 17.56 -6.91
CA ALA A 28 -7.48 16.24 -7.50
C ALA A 28 -8.58 15.86 -8.51
N GLN A 29 -9.85 16.06 -8.15
CA GLN A 29 -10.98 15.81 -9.06
C GLN A 29 -10.93 16.69 -10.30
N ALA A 30 -10.62 17.98 -10.15
CA ALA A 30 -10.48 18.92 -11.26
C ALA A 30 -9.32 18.56 -12.19
N ALA A 31 -8.24 17.97 -11.64
CA ALA A 31 -7.12 17.43 -12.40
C ALA A 31 -7.42 16.08 -13.10
N GLY A 32 -8.60 15.49 -12.86
CA GLY A 32 -9.04 14.26 -13.52
C GLY A 32 -8.83 12.96 -12.72
N VAL A 33 -8.40 13.05 -11.45
CA VAL A 33 -8.29 11.89 -10.55
C VAL A 33 -9.69 11.33 -10.28
N LYS A 34 -9.85 10.03 -10.48
CA LYS A 34 -11.14 9.31 -10.35
C LYS A 34 -11.25 8.49 -9.09
N ALA A 35 -10.13 8.05 -8.53
CA ALA A 35 -10.09 7.37 -7.24
C ALA A 35 -8.78 7.67 -6.52
N ILE A 36 -8.86 7.70 -5.19
CA ILE A 36 -7.71 7.83 -4.28
C ILE A 36 -7.83 6.70 -3.27
N TYR A 37 -6.82 5.86 -3.17
CA TYR A 37 -6.83 4.74 -2.24
C TYR A 37 -6.13 5.12 -0.95
N LEU A 38 -6.73 4.76 0.17
CA LEU A 38 -6.31 5.14 1.52
C LEU A 38 -5.83 3.88 2.25
N PRO A 39 -4.52 3.63 2.29
CA PRO A 39 -3.95 2.53 3.06
C PRO A 39 -4.05 2.83 4.55
N ALA A 40 -4.41 1.83 5.35
CA ALA A 40 -4.36 1.95 6.81
C ALA A 40 -2.90 1.89 7.31
N ILE A 41 -2.66 2.50 8.48
CA ILE A 41 -1.37 2.46 9.18
C ILE A 41 -1.50 1.63 10.46
N ASP A 42 -2.35 2.08 11.38
CA ASP A 42 -2.62 1.44 12.67
C ASP A 42 -3.91 1.99 13.31
N SER A 43 -4.26 1.45 14.48
CA SER A 43 -5.44 1.83 15.26
C SER A 43 -5.57 3.33 15.57
N GLU A 44 -4.47 4.09 15.62
CA GLU A 44 -4.52 5.53 15.90
C GLU A 44 -5.13 6.32 14.75
N THR A 45 -5.10 5.77 13.53
CA THR A 45 -5.51 6.48 12.31
C THR A 45 -6.72 5.87 11.59
N HIS A 46 -7.12 4.65 11.95
CA HIS A 46 -8.25 3.95 11.31
C HIS A 46 -9.52 4.79 11.25
N GLU A 47 -9.93 5.42 12.35
CA GLU A 47 -11.16 6.22 12.38
C GLU A 47 -11.10 7.42 11.42
N ALA A 48 -9.97 8.13 11.38
CA ALA A 48 -9.79 9.26 10.47
C ALA A 48 -9.83 8.83 8.99
N MET A 49 -9.22 7.68 8.67
CA MET A 49 -9.27 7.08 7.34
C MET A 49 -10.71 6.72 6.95
N LEU A 50 -11.46 6.05 7.84
CA LEU A 50 -12.84 5.64 7.59
C LEU A 50 -13.77 6.84 7.41
N GLN A 51 -13.65 7.86 8.26
CA GLN A 51 -14.39 9.12 8.12
C GLN A 51 -14.10 9.80 6.78
N THR A 52 -12.83 9.82 6.36
CA THR A 52 -12.44 10.39 5.07
C THR A 52 -13.05 9.61 3.91
N ALA A 53 -12.98 8.28 3.93
CA ALA A 53 -13.59 7.43 2.90
C ALA A 53 -15.13 7.59 2.83
N ALA A 54 -15.79 7.74 3.98
CA ALA A 54 -17.23 7.95 4.07
C ALA A 54 -17.65 9.34 3.54
N GLN A 55 -16.84 10.37 3.82
CA GLN A 55 -17.13 11.75 3.42
C GLN A 55 -16.91 11.96 1.90
N TYR A 56 -15.94 11.26 1.30
CA TYR A 56 -15.51 11.51 -0.07
C TYR A 56 -15.59 10.24 -0.93
N PRO A 57 -16.62 10.07 -1.80
CA PRO A 57 -16.83 8.84 -2.55
C PRO A 57 -15.69 8.39 -3.50
N LEU A 58 -14.80 9.30 -3.90
CA LEU A 58 -13.58 8.94 -4.67
C LEU A 58 -12.54 8.20 -3.82
N CYS A 59 -12.59 8.37 -2.50
CA CYS A 59 -11.66 7.76 -1.56
C CYS A 59 -12.10 6.32 -1.27
N LYS A 60 -11.14 5.39 -1.29
CA LYS A 60 -11.38 3.96 -1.03
C LYS A 60 -10.44 3.49 0.06
N SER A 61 -10.98 3.03 1.18
CA SER A 61 -10.19 2.51 2.29
C SER A 61 -9.66 1.11 2.01
N MET A 62 -8.42 0.89 2.44
CA MET A 62 -7.80 -0.42 2.65
C MET A 62 -7.63 -0.61 4.15
N MET A 63 -7.43 -1.85 4.59
CA MET A 63 -7.24 -2.14 6.02
C MET A 63 -6.00 -2.98 6.22
N GLY A 64 -5.20 -2.68 7.23
CA GLY A 64 -3.94 -3.34 7.49
C GLY A 64 -3.15 -2.67 8.62
N LEU A 65 -2.02 -3.27 8.96
CA LEU A 65 -1.04 -2.81 9.92
C LEU A 65 0.30 -2.62 9.22
N HIS A 66 0.73 -1.37 9.17
CA HIS A 66 2.00 -0.96 8.56
C HIS A 66 3.19 -1.51 9.36
N PRO A 67 4.28 -1.97 8.72
CA PRO A 67 5.43 -2.58 9.41
C PRO A 67 6.08 -1.69 10.47
N CYS A 68 6.11 -0.38 10.27
CA CYS A 68 6.63 0.57 11.29
C CYS A 68 5.75 0.69 12.54
N SER A 69 4.48 0.26 12.48
CA SER A 69 3.57 0.23 13.63
C SER A 69 3.56 -1.13 14.34
N VAL A 70 4.29 -2.12 13.81
CA VAL A 70 4.46 -3.43 14.45
C VAL A 70 5.39 -3.32 15.66
N LYS A 71 4.85 -3.64 16.84
CA LYS A 71 5.54 -3.65 18.14
C LYS A 71 5.31 -4.99 18.85
N GLU A 72 5.62 -5.07 20.13
CA GLU A 72 5.43 -6.30 20.93
C GLU A 72 3.97 -6.77 20.97
N ASP A 73 3.00 -5.85 20.94
CA ASP A 73 1.58 -6.15 21.04
C ASP A 73 0.80 -6.05 19.72
N PHE A 74 1.48 -6.22 18.58
CA PHE A 74 0.90 -6.19 17.24
C PHE A 74 -0.33 -7.09 17.06
N GLU A 75 -0.42 -8.20 17.82
CA GLU A 75 -1.58 -9.09 17.79
C GLU A 75 -2.90 -8.36 18.14
N LYS A 76 -2.86 -7.32 18.99
CA LYS A 76 -4.05 -6.52 19.31
C LYS A 76 -4.54 -5.71 18.10
N GLU A 77 -3.61 -5.18 17.32
CA GLU A 77 -3.91 -4.47 16.07
C GLU A 77 -4.55 -5.43 15.05
N LEU A 78 -4.02 -6.66 14.94
CA LEU A 78 -4.56 -7.67 14.03
C LEU A 78 -5.98 -8.11 14.42
N VAL A 79 -6.28 -8.27 15.71
CA VAL A 79 -7.65 -8.53 16.19
C VAL A 79 -8.60 -7.38 15.81
N LEU A 80 -8.14 -6.13 15.91
CA LEU A 80 -8.93 -4.96 15.52
C LEU A 80 -9.18 -4.93 14.00
N ILE A 81 -8.16 -5.23 13.19
CA ILE A 81 -8.26 -5.34 11.73
C ILE A 81 -9.27 -6.41 11.33
N GLU A 82 -9.21 -7.59 11.95
CA GLU A 82 -10.17 -8.68 11.71
C GLU A 82 -11.60 -8.22 11.98
N ARG A 83 -11.83 -7.51 13.09
CA ARG A 83 -13.15 -6.95 13.41
C ARG A 83 -13.63 -5.97 12.32
N TYR A 84 -12.78 -5.07 11.85
CA TYR A 84 -13.17 -4.14 10.78
C TYR A 84 -13.55 -4.87 9.49
N LEU A 85 -12.80 -5.91 9.11
CA LEU A 85 -13.09 -6.72 7.91
C LEU A 85 -14.44 -7.45 7.99
N GLU A 86 -14.91 -7.77 9.21
CA GLU A 86 -16.25 -8.34 9.44
C GLU A 86 -17.35 -7.27 9.38
N GLU A 87 -17.06 -6.04 9.78
CA GLU A 87 -18.04 -4.95 9.89
C GLU A 87 -18.34 -4.27 8.55
N GLN A 88 -17.35 -4.13 7.66
CA GLN A 88 -17.51 -3.42 6.39
C GLN A 88 -16.51 -3.87 5.31
N PRO A 89 -16.84 -3.68 4.01
CA PRO A 89 -15.93 -4.05 2.93
C PRO A 89 -14.76 -3.07 2.78
N PHE A 90 -13.61 -3.60 2.38
CA PHE A 90 -12.40 -2.86 1.99
C PHE A 90 -11.96 -3.27 0.58
N ILE A 91 -11.19 -2.41 -0.10
CA ILE A 91 -10.74 -2.71 -1.47
C ILE A 91 -9.44 -3.53 -1.52
N ALA A 92 -8.67 -3.56 -0.43
CA ALA A 92 -7.42 -4.31 -0.30
C ALA A 92 -7.04 -4.48 1.19
N ILE A 93 -6.12 -5.41 1.48
CA ILE A 93 -5.40 -5.46 2.75
C ILE A 93 -4.09 -4.67 2.60
N GLY A 94 -3.96 -3.56 3.31
CA GLY A 94 -2.85 -2.63 3.15
C GLY A 94 -2.98 -1.39 4.05
N GLU A 95 -1.87 -0.79 4.46
CA GLU A 95 -0.50 -1.12 4.05
C GLU A 95 0.14 -2.19 4.96
N ILE A 96 0.78 -3.20 4.37
CA ILE A 96 1.42 -4.33 5.10
C ILE A 96 2.82 -4.56 4.53
N GLY A 97 3.69 -5.32 5.20
CA GLY A 97 4.99 -5.69 4.61
C GLY A 97 6.13 -5.65 5.62
N LEU A 98 7.30 -5.18 5.18
CA LEU A 98 8.53 -5.15 5.99
C LEU A 98 9.26 -3.81 5.84
N ASP A 99 9.75 -3.26 6.96
CA ASP A 99 10.62 -2.08 6.98
C ASP A 99 11.83 -2.35 7.88
N PHE A 100 13.01 -2.42 7.26
CA PHE A 100 14.29 -2.74 7.90
C PHE A 100 15.23 -1.53 7.93
N TYR A 101 14.72 -0.33 7.67
CA TYR A 101 15.52 0.89 7.61
C TYR A 101 15.69 1.54 8.98
N TRP A 102 14.61 1.72 9.73
CA TRP A 102 14.63 2.49 10.99
C TRP A 102 14.99 1.65 12.21
N ASP A 103 14.37 0.47 12.33
CA ASP A 103 14.52 -0.42 13.47
C ASP A 103 14.35 -1.87 13.02
N LYS A 104 15.15 -2.77 13.59
CA LYS A 104 15.07 -4.21 13.35
C LYS A 104 14.65 -5.01 14.57
N THR A 105 14.37 -4.34 15.70
CA THR A 105 13.94 -4.94 16.97
C THR A 105 12.77 -5.89 16.78
N TYR A 106 11.79 -5.50 15.97
CA TYR A 106 10.55 -6.24 15.77
C TYR A 106 10.51 -7.04 14.45
N THR A 107 11.66 -7.39 13.87
CA THR A 107 11.71 -8.10 12.58
C THR A 107 10.87 -9.37 12.58
N ALA A 108 10.94 -10.18 13.64
CA ALA A 108 10.16 -11.42 13.75
C ALA A 108 8.65 -11.14 13.78
N GLN A 109 8.24 -10.08 14.48
CA GLN A 109 6.86 -9.63 14.57
C GLN A 109 6.38 -9.06 13.23
N GLN A 110 7.22 -8.33 12.49
CA GLN A 110 6.85 -7.83 11.15
C GLN A 110 6.55 -9.00 10.20
N TYR A 111 7.38 -10.05 10.18
CA TYR A 111 7.07 -11.26 9.42
C TYR A 111 5.78 -11.92 9.88
N ALA A 112 5.57 -12.10 11.19
CA ALA A 112 4.36 -12.71 11.73
C ALA A 112 3.10 -11.92 11.33
N ALA A 113 3.14 -10.60 11.48
CA ALA A 113 2.07 -9.70 11.06
C ALA A 113 1.84 -9.75 9.54
N PHE A 114 2.90 -9.76 8.74
CA PHE A 114 2.77 -9.83 7.28
C PHE A 114 2.12 -11.13 6.83
N HIS A 115 2.57 -12.28 7.34
CA HIS A 115 1.97 -13.58 7.06
C HIS A 115 0.50 -13.67 7.51
N ARG A 116 0.17 -13.14 8.70
CA ARG A 116 -1.21 -13.12 9.20
C ARG A 116 -2.12 -12.28 8.29
N GLN A 117 -1.65 -11.12 7.86
CA GLN A 117 -2.43 -10.24 6.97
C GLN A 117 -2.57 -10.80 5.55
N ILE A 118 -1.57 -11.53 5.03
CA ILE A 118 -1.72 -12.30 3.79
C ILE A 118 -2.82 -13.37 3.93
N ALA A 119 -2.85 -14.08 5.06
CA ALA A 119 -3.90 -15.07 5.30
C ALA A 119 -5.30 -14.44 5.34
N LEU A 120 -5.43 -13.23 5.93
CA LEU A 120 -6.68 -12.46 5.88
C LEU A 120 -7.04 -12.06 4.45
N ALA A 121 -6.08 -11.57 3.66
CA ALA A 121 -6.31 -11.22 2.26
C ALA A 121 -6.84 -12.42 1.46
N GLN A 122 -6.29 -13.62 1.65
CA GLN A 122 -6.79 -14.85 1.04
C GLN A 122 -8.20 -15.21 1.53
N GLN A 123 -8.45 -15.14 2.84
CA GLN A 123 -9.76 -15.43 3.44
C GLN A 123 -10.86 -14.53 2.86
N TYR A 124 -10.57 -13.24 2.69
CA TYR A 124 -11.53 -12.25 2.19
C TYR A 124 -11.45 -12.05 0.67
N SER A 125 -10.59 -12.79 -0.04
CA SER A 125 -10.36 -12.66 -1.48
C SER A 125 -10.00 -11.22 -1.91
N LEU A 126 -9.17 -10.56 -1.11
CA LEU A 126 -8.70 -9.20 -1.33
C LEU A 126 -7.27 -9.19 -1.87
N PRO A 127 -6.91 -8.23 -2.75
CA PRO A 127 -5.51 -7.96 -3.06
C PRO A 127 -4.79 -7.35 -1.87
N ILE A 128 -3.45 -7.32 -1.90
CA ILE A 128 -2.64 -6.68 -0.87
C ILE A 128 -1.85 -5.47 -1.38
N VAL A 129 -1.56 -4.52 -0.50
CA VAL A 129 -0.64 -3.40 -0.79
C VAL A 129 0.54 -3.46 0.16
N ILE A 130 1.73 -3.58 -0.43
CA ILE A 130 2.97 -3.95 0.26
C ILE A 130 3.90 -2.74 0.37
N HIS A 131 4.20 -2.36 1.60
CA HIS A 131 5.36 -1.55 1.94
C HIS A 131 6.62 -2.41 1.92
N SER A 132 7.67 -1.90 1.29
CA SER A 132 8.99 -2.47 1.43
C SER A 132 10.03 -1.37 1.53
N ARG A 133 10.83 -1.41 2.60
CA ARG A 133 11.98 -0.53 2.73
C ARG A 133 13.17 -1.28 3.31
N ASN A 134 14.28 -1.30 2.57
CA ASN A 134 15.43 -2.17 2.86
C ASN A 134 15.07 -3.65 3.06
N ALA A 135 13.95 -4.09 2.47
CA ALA A 135 13.37 -5.41 2.68
C ALA A 135 12.70 -5.97 1.40
N THR A 136 13.10 -5.49 0.22
CA THR A 136 12.39 -5.81 -1.04
C THR A 136 12.52 -7.26 -1.42
N ASP A 137 13.73 -7.83 -1.33
CA ASP A 137 13.93 -9.25 -1.64
C ASP A 137 13.21 -10.14 -0.63
N GLU A 138 13.15 -9.71 0.63
CA GLU A 138 12.42 -10.38 1.70
C GLU A 138 10.91 -10.35 1.48
N CYS A 139 10.34 -9.21 1.09
CA CYS A 139 8.93 -9.11 0.74
C CYS A 139 8.59 -9.97 -0.48
N ILE A 140 9.43 -9.95 -1.52
CA ILE A 140 9.26 -10.81 -2.70
C ILE A 140 9.29 -12.29 -2.30
N ALA A 141 10.28 -12.70 -1.49
CA ALA A 141 10.40 -14.07 -1.02
C ALA A 141 9.21 -14.53 -0.18
N VAL A 142 8.58 -13.62 0.58
CA VAL A 142 7.33 -13.92 1.31
C VAL A 142 6.19 -14.16 0.32
N VAL A 143 5.92 -13.24 -0.61
CA VAL A 143 4.74 -13.37 -1.50
C VAL A 143 4.88 -14.50 -2.51
N GLU A 144 6.10 -14.87 -2.91
CA GLU A 144 6.38 -16.03 -3.78
C GLU A 144 5.91 -17.37 -3.14
N GLN A 145 5.72 -17.40 -1.81
CA GLN A 145 5.18 -18.58 -1.10
C GLN A 145 3.64 -18.70 -1.21
N TYR A 146 2.96 -17.65 -1.69
CA TYR A 146 1.49 -17.56 -1.73
C TYR A 146 0.99 -17.42 -3.17
N PRO A 147 0.97 -18.50 -3.97
CA PRO A 147 0.52 -18.44 -5.35
C PRO A 147 -0.95 -18.00 -5.44
N GLY A 148 -1.24 -17.14 -6.42
CA GLY A 148 -2.59 -16.58 -6.64
C GLY A 148 -2.88 -15.30 -5.85
N LEU A 149 -1.97 -14.88 -4.97
CA LEU A 149 -2.01 -13.55 -4.37
C LEU A 149 -1.74 -12.49 -5.45
N GLN A 150 -2.43 -11.35 -5.34
CA GLN A 150 -2.27 -10.21 -6.24
C GLN A 150 -2.22 -8.94 -5.41
N GLY A 151 -1.66 -7.88 -5.97
CA GLY A 151 -1.49 -6.66 -5.21
C GLY A 151 -0.55 -5.66 -5.85
N VAL A 152 -0.10 -4.72 -5.02
CA VAL A 152 0.84 -3.66 -5.40
C VAL A 152 2.03 -3.69 -4.45
N PHE A 153 3.24 -3.66 -4.98
CA PHE A 153 4.41 -3.19 -4.24
C PHE A 153 4.43 -1.67 -4.32
N HIS A 154 3.95 -1.01 -3.26
CA HIS A 154 3.88 0.45 -3.18
C HIS A 154 5.30 1.04 -3.16
N CYS A 155 5.44 2.24 -3.73
CA CYS A 155 6.66 3.04 -3.75
C CYS A 155 7.87 2.24 -4.23
N PHE A 156 7.71 1.48 -5.32
CA PHE A 156 8.74 0.57 -5.77
C PHE A 156 10.01 1.33 -6.19
N SER A 157 11.11 1.05 -5.50
CA SER A 157 12.43 1.64 -5.76
C SER A 157 13.51 0.58 -6.02
N GLY A 158 13.11 -0.63 -6.42
CA GLY A 158 14.01 -1.75 -6.69
C GLY A 158 14.65 -1.70 -8.08
N ASN A 159 15.44 -2.72 -8.40
CA ASN A 159 16.08 -2.87 -9.70
C ASN A 159 15.20 -3.67 -10.70
N GLU A 160 15.66 -3.82 -11.95
CA GLU A 160 14.93 -4.54 -13.00
C GLU A 160 14.67 -6.01 -12.66
N GLU A 161 15.62 -6.70 -12.02
CA GLU A 161 15.47 -8.10 -11.61
C GLU A 161 14.34 -8.24 -10.59
N GLN A 162 14.34 -7.39 -9.56
CA GLN A 162 13.28 -7.33 -8.55
C GLN A 162 11.93 -7.01 -9.18
N ALA A 163 11.87 -6.04 -10.10
CA ALA A 163 10.64 -5.70 -10.81
C ALA A 163 10.08 -6.90 -11.58
N ARG A 164 10.93 -7.63 -12.31
CA ARG A 164 10.53 -8.84 -13.04
C ARG A 164 10.02 -9.94 -12.11
N ARG A 165 10.64 -10.12 -10.93
CA ARG A 165 10.15 -11.09 -9.92
C ARG A 165 8.79 -10.70 -9.37
N VAL A 166 8.60 -9.43 -9.01
CA VAL A 166 7.30 -8.89 -8.55
C VAL A 166 6.22 -9.13 -9.60
N MET A 167 6.49 -8.81 -10.87
CA MET A 167 5.56 -9.04 -11.98
C MET A 167 5.25 -10.52 -12.18
N ALA A 168 6.27 -11.40 -12.12
CA ALA A 168 6.09 -12.84 -12.26
C ALA A 168 5.26 -13.44 -11.11
N ALA A 169 5.32 -12.84 -9.92
CA ALA A 169 4.49 -13.20 -8.77
C ALA A 169 3.03 -12.69 -8.88
N GLY A 170 2.67 -11.93 -9.92
CA GLY A 170 1.31 -11.43 -10.16
C GLY A 170 1.02 -10.05 -9.55
N PHE A 171 2.05 -9.29 -9.21
CA PHE A 171 1.93 -7.98 -8.57
C PHE A 171 2.21 -6.83 -9.53
N TYR A 172 1.62 -5.67 -9.20
CA TYR A 172 1.89 -4.39 -9.83
C TYR A 172 2.95 -3.62 -9.03
N LEU A 173 3.60 -2.67 -9.69
CA LEU A 173 4.61 -1.78 -9.12
C LEU A 173 3.99 -0.39 -9.00
N GLY A 174 3.95 0.13 -7.77
CA GLY A 174 3.56 1.50 -7.46
C GLY A 174 4.66 2.46 -7.84
N ILE A 175 4.36 3.40 -8.73
CA ILE A 175 5.32 4.40 -9.22
C ILE A 175 4.84 5.80 -8.83
N GLY A 176 5.40 6.30 -7.73
CA GLY A 176 5.20 7.67 -7.26
C GLY A 176 6.25 8.67 -7.75
N GLY A 177 6.36 9.80 -7.04
CA GLY A 177 7.23 10.92 -7.42
C GLY A 177 8.73 10.61 -7.54
N VAL A 178 9.21 9.52 -6.94
CA VAL A 178 10.62 9.08 -6.98
C VAL A 178 11.13 8.86 -8.41
N VAL A 179 10.25 8.49 -9.35
CA VAL A 179 10.61 8.34 -10.77
C VAL A 179 11.11 9.65 -11.40
N SER A 180 10.72 10.80 -10.86
CA SER A 180 11.14 12.12 -11.34
C SER A 180 12.53 12.55 -10.82
N PHE A 181 13.09 11.84 -9.85
CA PHE A 181 14.38 12.18 -9.26
C PHE A 181 15.53 11.67 -10.13
N LYS A 182 16.46 12.57 -10.50
CA LYS A 182 17.58 12.27 -11.40
C LYS A 182 18.45 11.07 -11.00
N ASN A 183 18.49 10.75 -9.70
CA ASN A 183 19.36 9.71 -9.15
C ASN A 183 18.61 8.44 -8.73
N SER A 184 17.30 8.32 -9.00
CA SER A 184 16.54 7.12 -8.60
C SER A 184 16.90 5.90 -9.45
N GLY A 185 17.24 6.12 -10.74
CA GLY A 185 17.45 5.04 -11.71
C GLY A 185 16.16 4.28 -12.07
N LEU A 186 15.03 4.68 -11.50
CA LEU A 186 13.73 4.03 -11.67
C LEU A 186 13.16 4.28 -13.08
N ASP A 187 13.54 5.39 -13.72
CA ASP A 187 13.24 5.70 -15.12
C ASP A 187 13.67 4.58 -16.08
N LYS A 188 14.87 4.03 -15.86
CA LYS A 188 15.42 2.92 -16.65
C LYS A 188 14.68 1.62 -16.40
N VAL A 189 14.32 1.35 -15.13
CA VAL A 189 13.56 0.15 -14.75
C VAL A 189 12.19 0.17 -15.40
N VAL A 190 11.46 1.29 -15.27
CA VAL A 190 10.15 1.51 -15.90
C VAL A 190 10.22 1.35 -17.42
N GLN A 191 11.27 1.89 -18.05
CA GLN A 191 11.48 1.72 -19.50
C GLN A 191 11.69 0.25 -19.90
N ALA A 192 12.40 -0.53 -19.08
CA ALA A 192 12.72 -1.93 -19.36
C ALA A 192 11.55 -2.91 -19.18
N ILE A 193 10.64 -2.64 -18.24
CA ILE A 193 9.51 -3.51 -17.91
C ILE A 193 8.21 -3.13 -18.62
N GLY A 194 8.09 -1.89 -19.10
CA GLY A 194 6.90 -1.38 -19.79
C GLY A 194 5.75 -1.06 -18.83
N LEU A 195 4.58 -0.74 -19.39
CA LEU A 195 3.45 -0.15 -18.64
C LEU A 195 2.45 -1.17 -18.08
N SER A 196 2.54 -2.45 -18.44
CA SER A 196 1.48 -3.43 -18.16
C SER A 196 1.26 -3.76 -16.69
N HIS A 197 2.27 -3.54 -15.84
CA HIS A 197 2.25 -3.85 -14.42
C HIS A 197 2.51 -2.60 -13.55
N LEU A 198 2.23 -1.41 -14.07
CA LEU A 198 2.46 -0.16 -13.34
C LEU A 198 1.14 0.43 -12.85
N VAL A 199 1.17 0.98 -11.64
CA VAL A 199 0.14 1.86 -11.10
C VAL A 199 0.77 3.18 -10.62
N LEU A 200 -0.05 4.22 -10.52
CA LEU A 200 0.40 5.56 -10.12
C LEU A 200 -0.08 5.88 -8.70
N GLU A 201 0.71 6.65 -7.98
CA GLU A 201 0.50 6.96 -6.56
C GLU A 201 1.16 8.30 -6.18
N THR A 202 0.82 8.86 -5.01
CA THR A 202 1.40 10.12 -4.52
C THR A 202 1.97 10.09 -3.12
#